data_AF-A0A8J9WJG8-F1
#
_entry.id   AF-A0A8J9WJG8-F1
#
_cell.length_a   1.000
_cell.length_b   1.000
_cell.length_c   1.000
_cell.angle_alpha   90.00
_cell.angle_beta   90.00
_cell.angle_gamma   90.00
#
_symmetry.space_group_name_H-M   'P 1'
#
loop_
_entity.id
_entity.type
_entity.pdbx_description
1 polymer ?
#
loop_
_entity_poly.entity_id
_entity_poly.type
_entity_poly.pdbx_seq_one_letter_code
_entity_poly.pdbx_strand_id
1 'polypeptide(L)'
;MFSFSQEEKHALLLSTLAGLSTSIGGAIAIIKRPGPGLLAFLLGVAIGVMFTLSAAEMYVRNAYENGFWSITVAVLGGVALYYFLQPFLPDFVDHNHDKKSSEGDSKGENRETQQLRPGSVGGNGTLQRSVSGDKDGGRAVPESPRDRLSTSPLQRASPSKPAADAPAVQPNAAKAAALRAAAGEKLRSAELLRLGFVMALAMTLHNMPEGFAVAFSAFTDFGAIMALAIAVHNIPEGVIVAAPVFAATGSRWKAMGIAVASGLSEPVGALIALLFVKPFLTPILLQYMLAFVGGIMISVCGLELWPEARKCEDDWRLGQGVLAGTVIMGWTLYIGI
;
A
#
# COMPACT_ATOMS: atom_id res chain seq x y z
N MET A 1 40.47 20.57 7.62
CA MET A 1 39.23 21.09 7.02
C MET A 1 39.16 20.49 5.63
N PHE A 2 38.15 19.67 5.32
CA PHE A 2 38.03 19.08 3.98
C PHE A 2 37.82 20.21 2.95
N SER A 3 38.64 20.25 1.91
CA SER A 3 38.51 21.22 0.82
C SER A 3 38.04 20.48 -0.43
N PHE A 4 36.77 20.62 -0.76
CA PHE A 4 36.18 19.99 -1.95
C PHE A 4 36.57 20.74 -3.23
N SER A 5 36.84 20.00 -4.30
CA SER A 5 37.00 20.54 -5.66
C SER A 5 35.68 21.11 -6.20
N GLN A 6 35.71 21.82 -7.33
CA GLN A 6 34.47 22.33 -7.94
C GLN A 6 33.56 21.20 -8.43
N GLU A 7 34.14 20.15 -9.00
CA GLU A 7 33.41 18.96 -9.45
C GLU A 7 32.76 18.23 -8.26
N GLU A 8 33.45 18.14 -7.13
CA GLU A 8 32.92 17.53 -5.90
C GLU A 8 31.76 18.35 -5.30
N LYS A 9 31.85 19.69 -5.35
CA LYS A 9 30.73 20.57 -4.97
C LYS A 9 29.55 20.40 -5.91
N HIS A 10 29.80 20.23 -7.21
CA HIS A 10 28.76 19.97 -8.20
C HIS A 10 28.06 18.63 -7.94
N ALA A 11 28.82 17.57 -7.67
CA ALA A 11 28.31 16.25 -7.28
C ALA A 11 27.39 16.33 -6.05
N LEU A 12 27.83 17.03 -4.99
CA LEU A 12 27.03 17.23 -3.77
C LEU A 12 25.77 18.05 -4.05
N LEU A 13 25.84 19.06 -4.92
CA LEU A 13 24.68 19.85 -5.32
C LEU A 13 23.65 18.99 -6.06
N LEU A 14 24.09 18.22 -7.05
CA LEU A 14 23.22 17.33 -7.82
C LEU A 14 22.52 16.31 -6.91
N SER A 15 23.26 15.66 -6.01
CA SER A 15 22.69 14.69 -5.07
C SER A 15 21.77 15.34 -4.03
N THR A 16 22.06 16.59 -3.63
CA THR A 16 21.15 17.34 -2.76
C THR A 16 19.83 17.65 -3.47
N LEU A 17 19.88 18.07 -4.74
CA LEU A 17 18.68 18.35 -5.53
C LEU A 17 17.84 17.10 -5.76
N ALA A 18 18.50 15.98 -6.08
CA ALA A 18 17.86 14.68 -6.20
C ALA A 18 17.23 14.23 -4.86
N GLY A 19 17.95 14.31 -3.73
CA GLY A 19 17.39 13.93 -2.42
C GLY A 19 16.27 14.85 -1.92
N LEU A 20 16.28 16.14 -2.29
CA LEU A 20 15.20 17.08 -1.95
C LEU A 20 13.88 16.74 -2.66
N SER A 21 13.92 16.04 -3.79
CA SER A 21 12.70 15.64 -4.49
C SER A 21 11.89 14.58 -3.71
N THR A 22 12.53 13.78 -2.85
CA THR A 22 11.84 12.93 -1.85
C THR A 22 11.03 13.80 -0.87
N SER A 23 11.55 14.97 -0.51
CA SER A 23 10.80 15.93 0.32
C SER A 23 9.61 16.53 -0.43
N ILE A 24 9.73 16.74 -1.75
CA ILE A 24 8.62 17.19 -2.60
C ILE A 24 7.50 16.13 -2.62
N GLY A 25 7.87 14.86 -2.79
CA GLY A 25 6.93 13.74 -2.64
C GLY A 25 6.24 13.73 -1.28
N GLY A 26 7.01 13.90 -0.21
CA GLY A 26 6.48 14.03 1.14
C GLY A 26 5.51 15.21 1.30
N ALA A 27 5.80 16.34 0.66
CA ALA A 27 4.93 17.52 0.64
C ALA A 27 3.58 17.20 -0.02
N ILE A 28 3.60 16.54 -1.17
CA ILE A 28 2.39 16.14 -1.90
C ILE A 28 1.50 15.26 -1.02
N ALA A 29 2.09 14.28 -0.30
CA ALA A 29 1.35 13.39 0.58
C ALA A 29 0.66 14.10 1.76
N ILE A 30 1.21 15.21 2.24
CA ILE A 30 0.66 15.94 3.40
C ILE A 30 -0.30 17.07 3.03
N ILE A 31 -0.50 17.43 1.75
CA ILE A 31 -1.39 18.54 1.34
C ILE A 31 -2.84 18.29 1.77
N LYS A 32 -3.30 17.05 1.63
CA LYS A 32 -4.62 16.59 2.05
C LYS A 32 -4.49 15.15 2.53
N ARG A 33 -5.24 14.76 3.57
CA ARG A 33 -5.25 13.35 4.00
C ARG A 33 -5.67 12.48 2.80
N PRO A 34 -4.81 11.57 2.31
CA PRO A 34 -5.15 10.76 1.17
C PRO A 34 -6.29 9.82 1.56
N GLY A 35 -7.35 9.79 0.75
CA GLY A 35 -8.39 8.77 0.90
C GLY A 35 -7.85 7.39 0.48
N PRO A 36 -8.51 6.28 0.86
CA PRO A 36 -8.04 4.93 0.56
C PRO A 36 -7.69 4.71 -0.91
N GLY A 37 -8.55 5.16 -1.83
CA GLY A 37 -8.28 5.01 -3.26
C GLY A 37 -7.12 5.88 -3.80
N LEU A 38 -6.88 7.07 -3.21
CA LEU A 38 -5.70 7.87 -3.60
C LEU A 38 -4.42 7.25 -3.04
N LEU A 39 -4.47 6.72 -1.81
CA LEU A 39 -3.36 6.01 -1.20
C LEU A 39 -3.01 4.74 -1.98
N ALA A 40 -4.00 3.94 -2.39
CA ALA A 40 -3.84 2.76 -3.24
C ALA A 40 -3.17 3.13 -4.57
N PHE A 41 -3.64 4.18 -5.24
CA PHE A 41 -3.05 4.67 -6.48
C PHE A 41 -1.59 5.09 -6.29
N LEU A 42 -1.28 5.89 -5.27
CA LEU A 42 0.07 6.40 -5.01
C LEU A 42 1.06 5.29 -4.65
N LEU A 43 0.65 4.34 -3.80
CA LEU A 43 1.43 3.13 -3.51
C LEU A 43 1.63 2.28 -4.76
N GLY A 44 0.60 2.15 -5.60
CA GLY A 44 0.69 1.48 -6.89
C GLY A 44 1.72 2.13 -7.81
N VAL A 45 1.68 3.45 -7.99
CA VAL A 45 2.66 4.21 -8.79
C VAL A 45 4.07 3.89 -8.33
N ALA A 46 4.30 3.90 -7.02
CA ALA A 46 5.63 3.64 -6.52
C ALA A 46 6.07 2.19 -6.69
N ILE A 47 5.20 1.20 -6.47
CA ILE A 47 5.48 -0.22 -6.78
C ILE A 47 5.87 -0.35 -8.25
N GLY A 48 5.10 0.28 -9.15
CA GLY A 48 5.38 0.27 -10.59
C GLY A 48 6.75 0.85 -10.92
N VAL A 49 7.09 2.03 -10.38
CA VAL A 49 8.39 2.68 -10.60
C VAL A 49 9.53 1.84 -10.05
N MET A 50 9.50 1.51 -8.75
CA MET A 50 10.57 0.81 -8.06
C MET A 50 10.83 -0.59 -8.63
N PHE A 51 9.78 -1.36 -8.91
CA PHE A 51 9.93 -2.69 -9.49
C PHE A 51 10.50 -2.60 -10.91
N THR A 52 10.03 -1.66 -11.73
CA THR A 52 10.50 -1.50 -13.11
C THR A 52 11.98 -1.11 -13.15
N LEU A 53 12.40 -0.12 -12.36
CA LEU A 53 13.81 0.28 -12.24
C LEU A 53 14.68 -0.90 -11.77
N SER A 54 14.24 -1.60 -10.72
CA SER A 54 15.00 -2.71 -10.15
C SER A 54 15.15 -3.88 -11.12
N ALA A 55 14.05 -4.26 -11.79
CA ALA A 55 14.04 -5.41 -12.68
C ALA A 55 14.72 -5.10 -14.03
N ALA A 56 14.38 -3.98 -14.66
CA ALA A 56 14.87 -3.66 -16.00
C ALA A 56 16.32 -3.16 -15.98
N GLU A 57 16.63 -2.19 -15.12
CA GLU A 57 17.92 -1.52 -15.13
C GLU A 57 18.90 -2.22 -14.19
N MET A 58 18.53 -2.35 -12.90
CA MET A 58 19.46 -2.88 -11.90
C MET A 58 19.75 -4.37 -12.06
N TYR A 59 18.81 -5.14 -12.60
CA TYR A 59 19.00 -6.57 -12.89
C TYR A 59 19.26 -6.86 -14.37
N VAL A 60 18.26 -6.69 -15.25
CA VAL A 60 18.36 -7.20 -16.64
C VAL A 60 19.50 -6.54 -17.42
N ARG A 61 19.56 -5.21 -17.47
CA ARG A 61 20.64 -4.50 -18.16
C ARG A 61 22.00 -4.86 -17.57
N ASN A 62 22.15 -4.76 -16.25
CA ASN A 62 23.40 -5.08 -15.59
C ASN A 62 23.85 -6.53 -15.83
N ALA A 63 22.93 -7.49 -15.79
CA ALA A 63 23.23 -8.91 -16.03
C ALA A 63 23.72 -9.14 -17.46
N TYR A 64 23.15 -8.41 -18.43
CA TYR A 64 23.59 -8.45 -19.82
C TYR A 64 24.99 -7.84 -20.00
N GLU A 65 25.27 -6.71 -19.34
CA GLU A 65 26.53 -5.98 -19.50
C GLU A 65 27.70 -6.56 -18.68
N ASN A 66 27.43 -7.08 -17.48
CA ASN A 66 28.46 -7.39 -16.46
C ASN A 66 28.49 -8.85 -16.01
N GLY A 67 27.72 -9.69 -16.69
CA GLY A 67 27.62 -11.12 -16.43
C GLY A 67 26.40 -11.46 -15.57
N PHE A 68 25.64 -12.45 -16.05
CA PHE A 68 24.43 -12.90 -15.39
C PHE A 68 24.68 -13.35 -13.94
N TRP A 69 25.63 -14.25 -13.73
CA TRP A 69 25.85 -14.87 -12.41
C TRP A 69 26.34 -13.89 -11.33
N SER A 70 27.26 -12.99 -11.67
CA SER A 70 27.78 -11.97 -10.74
C SER A 70 26.67 -11.04 -10.27
N ILE A 71 25.84 -10.57 -11.22
CA ILE A 71 24.70 -9.70 -10.93
C ILE A 71 23.62 -10.43 -10.15
N THR A 72 23.30 -11.68 -10.50
CA THR A 72 22.36 -12.49 -9.71
C THR A 72 22.83 -12.65 -8.27
N VAL A 73 24.12 -12.91 -8.03
CA VAL A 73 24.68 -13.00 -6.67
C VAL A 73 24.55 -11.67 -5.92
N ALA A 74 24.81 -10.54 -6.58
CA ALA A 74 24.64 -9.22 -5.97
C ALA A 74 23.17 -8.97 -5.56
N VAL A 75 22.22 -9.21 -6.47
CA VAL A 75 20.76 -9.09 -6.20
C VAL A 75 20.36 -9.99 -5.03
N LEU A 76 20.79 -11.26 -5.04
CA LEU A 76 20.50 -12.19 -3.95
C LEU A 76 21.11 -11.74 -2.62
N GLY A 77 22.29 -11.12 -2.64
CA GLY A 77 22.89 -10.49 -1.47
C GLY A 77 22.00 -9.40 -0.89
N GLY A 78 21.38 -8.58 -1.76
CA GLY A 78 20.43 -7.55 -1.36
C GLY A 78 19.17 -8.13 -0.73
N VAL A 79 18.58 -9.14 -1.37
CA VAL A 79 17.44 -9.89 -0.84
C VAL A 79 17.78 -10.50 0.53
N ALA A 80 18.95 -11.13 0.65
CA ALA A 80 19.43 -11.71 1.89
C ALA A 80 19.63 -10.66 2.98
N LEU A 81 20.17 -9.47 2.66
CA LEU A 81 20.29 -8.37 3.61
C LEU A 81 18.91 -7.89 4.06
N TYR A 82 17.92 -7.77 3.17
CA TYR A 82 16.56 -7.40 3.55
C TYR A 82 15.99 -8.40 4.58
N TYR A 83 16.09 -9.71 4.31
CA TYR A 83 15.64 -10.73 5.27
C TYR A 83 16.46 -10.74 6.57
N PHE A 84 17.75 -10.42 6.52
CA PHE A 84 18.58 -10.29 7.70
C PHE A 84 18.19 -9.08 8.56
N LEU A 85 17.78 -7.98 7.94
CA LEU A 85 17.31 -6.79 8.64
C LEU A 85 15.89 -6.96 9.18
N GLN A 86 15.10 -7.87 8.60
CA GLN A 86 13.70 -8.10 8.96
C GLN A 86 13.46 -8.32 10.47
N PRO A 87 14.26 -9.08 11.24
CA PRO A 87 14.04 -9.26 12.69
C PRO A 87 14.34 -8.00 13.52
N PHE A 88 15.13 -7.07 12.98
CA PHE A 88 15.37 -5.75 13.58
C PHE A 88 14.27 -4.77 13.22
N LEU A 89 13.54 -5.05 12.14
CA LEU A 89 12.25 -4.43 11.91
C LEU A 89 11.26 -5.08 12.89
N PRO A 90 10.40 -4.29 13.54
CA PRO A 90 9.34 -4.90 14.34
C PRO A 90 8.45 -5.81 13.42
N ASP A 91 7.82 -6.88 13.93
CA ASP A 91 7.04 -7.92 13.17
C ASP A 91 5.58 -7.56 12.79
N PHE A 92 5.25 -7.44 11.49
CA PHE A 92 4.08 -6.67 10.99
C PHE A 92 2.89 -7.48 10.51
N VAL A 93 2.98 -8.80 10.48
CA VAL A 93 1.91 -9.64 9.97
C VAL A 93 1.38 -10.48 11.11
N ASP A 94 0.37 -9.96 11.82
CA ASP A 94 -0.47 -10.84 12.62
C ASP A 94 -1.46 -11.51 11.65
N HIS A 95 -1.10 -12.69 11.14
CA HIS A 95 -1.93 -13.54 10.29
C HIS A 95 -3.26 -13.99 10.95
N ASN A 96 -3.59 -13.50 12.15
CA ASN A 96 -4.75 -13.94 12.92
C ASN A 96 -5.96 -13.01 12.86
N HIS A 97 -5.87 -11.82 12.28
CA HIS A 97 -6.99 -10.86 12.33
C HIS A 97 -8.10 -11.11 11.30
N ASP A 98 -7.82 -11.81 10.19
CA ASP A 98 -8.84 -12.14 9.19
C ASP A 98 -9.76 -13.30 9.59
N LYS A 99 -9.37 -14.13 10.56
CA LYS A 99 -10.18 -15.30 10.96
C LYS A 99 -11.23 -14.99 12.04
N LYS A 100 -11.00 -14.00 12.90
CA LYS A 100 -11.88 -13.77 14.07
C LYS A 100 -13.11 -12.89 13.79
N SER A 101 -13.11 -12.08 12.74
CA SER A 101 -14.28 -11.25 12.36
C SER A 101 -15.36 -12.06 11.64
N SER A 102 -15.00 -13.15 10.95
CA SER A 102 -15.96 -13.99 10.21
C SER A 102 -16.57 -15.13 11.06
N GLU A 103 -15.88 -15.63 12.10
CA GLU A 103 -16.42 -16.68 12.98
C GLU A 103 -17.35 -16.19 14.10
N GLY A 104 -17.37 -14.88 14.38
CA GLY A 104 -18.15 -14.28 15.46
C GLY A 104 -19.63 -14.05 15.14
N ASP A 105 -19.98 -13.91 13.86
CA ASP A 105 -21.32 -13.51 13.43
C ASP A 105 -22.21 -14.74 13.11
N SER A 106 -21.62 -15.85 12.67
CA SER A 106 -22.40 -17.05 12.28
C SER A 106 -22.84 -17.94 13.45
N LYS A 107 -22.39 -17.69 14.69
CA LYS A 107 -22.73 -18.50 15.88
C LYS A 107 -23.85 -17.92 16.75
N GLY A 108 -24.28 -16.67 16.51
CA GLY A 108 -25.33 -16.01 17.28
C GLY A 108 -26.75 -16.24 16.76
N GLU A 109 -26.92 -16.42 15.44
CA GLU A 109 -28.26 -16.33 14.82
C GLU A 109 -29.01 -17.66 14.71
N ASN A 110 -28.34 -18.80 14.90
CA ASN A 110 -28.94 -20.13 14.73
C ASN A 110 -29.41 -20.82 16.02
N ARG A 111 -29.34 -20.16 17.19
CA ARG A 111 -29.67 -20.79 18.47
C ARG A 111 -31.06 -20.48 19.04
N GLU A 112 -31.79 -19.52 18.47
CA GLU A 112 -33.10 -19.10 19.00
C GLU A 112 -34.31 -19.50 18.15
N THR A 113 -34.10 -20.06 16.95
CA THR A 113 -35.21 -20.44 16.03
C THR A 113 -35.54 -21.93 16.00
N GLN A 114 -34.95 -22.76 16.87
CA GLN A 114 -35.13 -24.22 16.85
C GLN A 114 -35.80 -24.83 18.09
N GLN A 115 -36.50 -24.03 18.89
CA GLN A 115 -37.46 -24.51 19.88
C GLN A 115 -38.77 -23.78 19.69
N LEU A 116 -39.68 -24.35 18.90
CA LEU A 116 -41.15 -24.22 19.01
C LEU A 116 -41.79 -24.77 17.73
N ARG A 117 -42.07 -26.09 17.68
CA ARG A 117 -43.30 -26.64 17.06
C ARG A 117 -43.66 -28.00 17.70
N PRO A 118 -44.92 -28.21 18.11
CA PRO A 118 -45.39 -29.51 18.60
C PRO A 118 -45.73 -30.44 17.42
N GLY A 119 -45.58 -31.74 17.65
CA GLY A 119 -45.89 -32.77 16.68
C GLY A 119 -47.39 -33.05 16.53
N SER A 120 -47.82 -33.31 15.29
CA SER A 120 -49.06 -34.02 14.98
C SER A 120 -48.93 -34.76 13.65
N VAL A 121 -48.70 -36.07 13.75
CA VAL A 121 -49.31 -37.19 13.01
C VAL A 121 -49.83 -36.95 11.58
N GLY A 122 -49.33 -37.78 10.64
CA GLY A 122 -50.19 -38.56 9.75
C GLY A 122 -50.04 -38.36 8.24
N GLY A 123 -49.78 -39.45 7.52
CA GLY A 123 -50.45 -39.71 6.23
C GLY A 123 -49.58 -39.85 4.98
N ASN A 124 -49.38 -41.12 4.58
CA ASN A 124 -49.00 -41.68 3.27
C ASN A 124 -49.21 -40.82 2.01
N GLY A 125 -48.33 -41.03 1.01
CA GLY A 125 -48.77 -41.05 -0.39
C GLY A 125 -47.76 -40.65 -1.47
N THR A 126 -47.17 -41.67 -2.10
CA THR A 126 -47.08 -41.83 -3.57
C THR A 126 -46.06 -41.03 -4.41
N LEU A 127 -45.17 -41.83 -5.00
CA LEU A 127 -44.37 -41.74 -6.22
C LEU A 127 -44.85 -40.81 -7.38
N GLN A 128 -43.85 -40.21 -8.06
CA GLN A 128 -43.59 -40.14 -9.53
C GLN A 128 -43.09 -38.73 -9.93
N ARG A 129 -41.85 -38.56 -10.39
CA ARG A 129 -41.25 -38.81 -11.74
C ARG A 129 -41.56 -37.68 -12.74
N SER A 130 -40.50 -37.21 -13.44
CA SER A 130 -40.50 -36.72 -14.83
C SER A 130 -41.08 -35.31 -15.06
N VAL A 131 -40.65 -34.41 -15.96
CA VAL A 131 -39.59 -34.24 -16.99
C VAL A 131 -39.79 -32.79 -17.52
N SER A 132 -38.71 -32.16 -18.03
CA SER A 132 -38.63 -31.16 -19.13
C SER A 132 -39.61 -29.97 -19.22
N GLY A 133 -39.02 -28.77 -19.32
CA GLY A 133 -38.94 -28.07 -20.61
C GLY A 133 -39.93 -26.94 -20.93
N ASP A 134 -39.34 -25.94 -21.59
CA ASP A 134 -39.89 -24.91 -22.49
C ASP A 134 -40.67 -23.69 -21.97
N LYS A 135 -39.94 -22.57 -22.01
CA LYS A 135 -40.08 -21.39 -22.88
C LYS A 135 -41.44 -20.91 -23.39
N ASP A 136 -41.45 -19.57 -23.44
CA ASP A 136 -42.10 -18.63 -24.36
C ASP A 136 -43.50 -18.08 -24.05
N GLY A 137 -43.50 -16.76 -23.90
CA GLY A 137 -44.27 -15.89 -24.78
C GLY A 137 -45.54 -15.30 -24.20
N GLY A 138 -45.68 -13.97 -24.29
CA GLY A 138 -47.02 -13.35 -24.24
C GLY A 138 -47.07 -11.97 -23.59
N ARG A 139 -47.03 -10.95 -24.43
CA ARG A 139 -47.17 -9.52 -24.19
C ARG A 139 -48.64 -9.12 -23.93
N ALA A 140 -48.89 -8.13 -23.07
CA ALA A 140 -49.82 -6.98 -23.26
C ALA A 140 -50.45 -6.46 -21.96
N VAL A 141 -50.75 -5.16 -21.99
CA VAL A 141 -51.12 -4.18 -20.94
C VAL A 141 -52.60 -3.76 -21.21
N PRO A 142 -53.23 -2.79 -20.50
CA PRO A 142 -53.54 -2.57 -19.07
C PRO A 142 -55.08 -2.63 -18.80
N GLU A 143 -55.54 -2.39 -17.57
CA GLU A 143 -56.57 -1.36 -17.25
C GLU A 143 -57.00 -1.40 -15.76
N SER A 144 -57.14 -0.22 -15.16
CA SER A 144 -58.00 0.05 -13.98
C SER A 144 -59.09 1.00 -14.47
N PRO A 145 -60.32 1.03 -13.91
CA PRO A 145 -60.58 2.05 -12.86
C PRO A 145 -61.76 1.83 -11.87
N ARG A 146 -61.57 2.39 -10.67
CA ARG A 146 -62.51 3.16 -9.79
C ARG A 146 -63.72 2.53 -9.07
N ASP A 147 -63.67 2.73 -7.75
CA ASP A 147 -64.69 3.24 -6.82
C ASP A 147 -66.11 2.64 -6.77
N ARG A 148 -66.44 2.03 -5.62
CA ARG A 148 -67.73 2.32 -4.95
C ARG A 148 -67.73 1.97 -3.46
N LEU A 149 -68.06 2.98 -2.65
CA LEU A 149 -68.36 2.89 -1.23
C LEU A 149 -69.74 2.26 -0.97
N SER A 150 -69.85 1.43 0.09
CA SER A 150 -71.09 1.26 0.87
C SER A 150 -70.83 0.73 2.29
N THR A 151 -70.99 1.61 3.30
CA THR A 151 -71.84 1.47 4.52
C THR A 151 -71.94 0.08 5.17
N SER A 152 -71.59 -0.15 6.45
CA SER A 152 -72.22 0.36 7.69
C SER A 152 -71.53 -0.27 8.95
N PRO A 153 -71.90 0.07 10.21
CA PRO A 153 -70.93 0.34 11.28
C PRO A 153 -70.82 -0.71 12.42
N LEU A 154 -69.87 -0.45 13.33
CA LEU A 154 -69.71 -0.92 14.73
C LEU A 154 -69.04 -2.28 14.97
N GLN A 155 -67.75 -2.24 15.35
CA GLN A 155 -67.33 -2.93 16.58
C GLN A 155 -66.13 -2.24 17.24
N ARG A 156 -66.30 -1.99 18.54
CA ARG A 156 -65.44 -1.24 19.44
C ARG A 156 -64.24 -2.11 19.83
N ALA A 157 -63.03 -1.75 19.40
CA ALA A 157 -61.78 -2.32 19.93
C ALA A 157 -61.06 -1.27 20.78
N SER A 158 -60.85 -1.60 22.05
CA SER A 158 -60.14 -0.78 23.03
C SER A 158 -58.71 -0.44 22.57
N PRO A 159 -58.13 0.72 22.94
CA PRO A 159 -56.75 1.01 22.64
C PRO A 159 -55.84 0.08 23.45
N SER A 160 -55.23 -0.90 22.78
CA SER A 160 -54.07 -1.60 23.33
C SER A 160 -52.93 -0.59 23.47
N LYS A 161 -52.41 -0.44 24.69
CA LYS A 161 -51.18 0.30 24.99
C LYS A 161 -50.09 0.00 23.95
N PRO A 162 -49.27 0.98 23.54
CA PRO A 162 -48.06 0.67 22.80
C PRO A 162 -47.14 -0.15 23.72
N ALA A 163 -46.77 -1.35 23.27
CA ALA A 163 -45.77 -2.19 23.91
C ALA A 163 -44.45 -1.41 23.92
N ALA A 164 -44.02 -0.99 25.11
CA ALA A 164 -42.74 -0.38 25.36
C ALA A 164 -41.70 -1.49 25.54
N ASP A 165 -41.40 -2.23 24.47
CA ASP A 165 -40.34 -3.24 24.46
C ASP A 165 -39.42 -3.00 23.25
N ALA A 166 -38.77 -1.84 23.25
CA ALA A 166 -37.49 -1.72 22.56
C ALA A 166 -36.43 -2.23 23.54
N PRO A 167 -35.61 -3.25 23.19
CA PRO A 167 -34.63 -3.79 24.11
C PRO A 167 -33.64 -2.67 24.48
N ALA A 168 -33.58 -2.34 25.78
CA ALA A 168 -32.60 -1.42 26.31
C ALA A 168 -31.20 -2.00 26.01
N VAL A 169 -30.48 -1.38 25.08
CA VAL A 169 -29.07 -1.70 24.81
C VAL A 169 -28.33 -1.53 26.13
N GLN A 170 -27.90 -2.65 26.73
CA GLN A 170 -27.23 -2.63 28.02
C GLN A 170 -25.97 -1.76 27.91
N PRO A 171 -25.77 -0.76 28.78
CA PRO A 171 -24.69 0.22 28.67
C PRO A 171 -23.29 -0.39 28.64
N ASN A 172 -23.15 -1.64 29.11
CA ASN A 172 -21.90 -2.38 29.11
C ASN A 172 -21.51 -2.95 27.73
N ALA A 173 -22.48 -3.33 26.89
CA ALA A 173 -22.23 -3.86 25.55
C ALA A 173 -21.79 -2.74 24.59
N ALA A 174 -22.47 -1.59 24.63
CA ALA A 174 -22.08 -0.41 23.86
C ALA A 174 -20.70 0.12 24.27
N LYS A 175 -20.40 0.13 25.58
CA LYS A 175 -19.08 0.52 26.10
C LYS A 175 -17.99 -0.46 25.68
N ALA A 176 -18.26 -1.77 25.68
CA ALA A 176 -17.32 -2.79 25.21
C ALA A 176 -17.08 -2.70 23.70
N ALA A 177 -18.11 -2.39 22.89
CA ALA A 177 -17.97 -2.14 21.47
C ALA A 177 -17.13 -0.90 21.18
N ALA A 178 -17.38 0.21 21.89
CA ALA A 178 -16.59 1.44 21.76
C ALA A 178 -15.13 1.25 22.17
N LEU A 179 -14.85 0.48 23.23
CA LEU A 179 -13.48 0.13 23.64
C LEU A 179 -12.78 -0.74 22.59
N ARG A 180 -13.48 -1.69 21.96
CA ARG A 180 -12.94 -2.51 20.87
C ARG A 180 -12.66 -1.67 19.62
N ALA A 181 -13.56 -0.76 19.26
CA ALA A 181 -13.35 0.16 18.14
C ALA A 181 -12.15 1.09 18.40
N ALA A 182 -12.04 1.68 19.59
CA ALA A 182 -10.92 2.52 19.97
C ALA A 182 -9.58 1.74 20.05
N ALA A 183 -9.61 0.47 20.47
CA ALA A 183 -8.46 -0.41 20.42
C ALA A 183 -8.05 -0.73 18.97
N GLY A 184 -9.02 -0.99 18.09
CA GLY A 184 -8.80 -1.20 16.66
C GLY A 184 -8.19 0.01 15.96
N GLU A 185 -8.68 1.22 16.24
CA GLU A 185 -8.09 2.46 15.70
C GLU A 185 -6.65 2.66 16.18
N LYS A 186 -6.37 2.42 17.47
CA LYS A 186 -5.00 2.52 18.01
C LYS A 186 -4.04 1.52 17.36
N LEU A 187 -4.49 0.28 17.13
CA LEU A 187 -3.70 -0.76 16.46
C LEU A 187 -3.38 -0.33 15.02
N ARG A 188 -4.39 0.09 14.26
CA ARG A 188 -4.21 0.58 12.88
C ARG A 188 -3.27 1.79 12.80
N SER A 189 -3.38 2.75 13.72
CA SER A 189 -2.46 3.88 13.80
C SER A 189 -1.03 3.44 14.11
N ALA A 190 -0.83 2.46 15.00
CA ALA A 190 0.49 1.92 15.30
C ALA A 190 1.10 1.19 14.10
N GLU A 191 0.32 0.39 13.37
CA GLU A 191 0.75 -0.30 12.15
C GLU A 191 1.22 0.70 11.07
N LEU A 192 0.42 1.72 10.78
CA LEU A 192 0.76 2.75 9.80
C LEU A 192 2.01 3.56 10.19
N LEU A 193 2.16 3.90 11.47
CA LEU A 193 3.36 4.60 11.97
C LEU A 193 4.62 3.77 11.76
N ARG A 194 4.49 2.48 12.04
CA ARG A 194 5.60 1.55 12.02
C ARG A 194 5.97 1.19 10.58
N LEU A 195 4.99 1.05 9.69
CA LEU A 195 5.22 0.98 8.24
C LEU A 195 5.99 2.22 7.77
N GLY A 196 5.54 3.42 8.13
CA GLY A 196 6.25 4.65 7.78
C GLY A 196 7.71 4.69 8.23
N PHE A 197 8.01 4.11 9.40
CA PHE A 197 9.38 3.97 9.90
C PHE A 197 10.19 2.93 9.13
N VAL A 198 9.63 1.76 8.83
CA VAL A 198 10.28 0.74 7.99
C VAL A 198 10.58 1.29 6.62
N MET A 199 9.60 1.97 6.01
CA MET A 199 9.79 2.62 4.73
C MET A 199 10.91 3.65 4.80
N ALA A 200 10.94 4.49 5.83
CA ALA A 200 12.04 5.45 6.00
C ALA A 200 13.42 4.79 6.12
N LEU A 201 13.53 3.68 6.85
CA LEU A 201 14.80 2.95 6.99
C LEU A 201 15.21 2.25 5.68
N ALA A 202 14.27 1.55 5.04
CA ALA A 202 14.51 0.87 3.77
C ALA A 202 14.90 1.88 2.68
N MET A 203 14.22 3.03 2.60
CA MET A 203 14.55 4.10 1.68
C MET A 203 15.90 4.74 2.04
N THR A 204 16.22 4.97 3.31
CA THR A 204 17.57 5.44 3.70
C THR A 204 18.68 4.51 3.16
N LEU A 205 18.47 3.19 3.21
CA LEU A 205 19.42 2.22 2.67
C LEU A 205 19.45 2.17 1.14
N HIS A 206 18.39 2.64 0.48
CA HIS A 206 18.27 2.73 -0.98
C HIS A 206 18.88 4.03 -1.53
N ASN A 207 18.48 5.17 -0.99
CA ASN A 207 18.88 6.50 -1.45
C ASN A 207 20.37 6.77 -1.17
N MET A 208 21.00 6.09 -0.19
CA MET A 208 22.45 6.21 0.02
C MET A 208 23.26 5.73 -1.21
N PRO A 209 23.06 4.51 -1.73
CA PRO A 209 23.61 4.06 -3.02
C PRO A 209 23.29 4.97 -4.21
N GLU A 210 22.12 5.61 -4.24
CA GLU A 210 21.80 6.59 -5.29
C GLU A 210 22.65 7.84 -5.17
N GLY A 211 22.90 8.30 -3.95
CA GLY A 211 23.87 9.36 -3.68
C GLY A 211 25.27 9.00 -4.17
N PHE A 212 25.65 7.72 -4.10
CA PHE A 212 26.90 7.26 -4.70
C PHE A 212 26.81 7.40 -6.22
N ALA A 213 25.76 6.88 -6.86
CA ALA A 213 25.56 6.97 -8.30
C ALA A 213 25.56 8.42 -8.83
N VAL A 214 24.87 9.35 -8.16
CA VAL A 214 24.89 10.78 -8.50
C VAL A 214 26.29 11.35 -8.33
N ALA A 215 26.97 11.04 -7.23
CA ALA A 215 28.31 11.56 -7.00
C ALA A 215 29.31 11.12 -8.06
N PHE A 216 29.24 9.86 -8.52
CA PHE A 216 30.14 9.37 -9.57
C PHE A 216 29.75 9.83 -10.96
N SER A 217 28.46 9.84 -11.29
CA SER A 217 28.00 10.32 -12.59
C SER A 217 28.29 11.81 -12.78
N ALA A 218 28.39 12.61 -11.71
CA ALA A 218 28.78 14.02 -11.77
C ALA A 218 30.19 14.28 -12.32
N PHE A 219 31.07 13.26 -12.36
CA PHE A 219 32.37 13.32 -13.04
C PHE A 219 32.31 12.88 -14.51
N THR A 220 31.12 12.67 -15.05
CA THR A 220 30.84 12.26 -16.43
C THR A 220 29.86 13.24 -17.07
N ASP A 221 29.73 13.19 -18.40
CA ASP A 221 28.76 14.02 -19.13
C ASP A 221 27.29 13.71 -18.77
N PHE A 222 27.04 12.58 -18.10
CA PHE A 222 25.69 12.11 -17.74
C PHE A 222 25.23 12.53 -16.34
N GLY A 223 26.05 13.23 -15.56
CA GLY A 223 25.76 13.53 -14.15
C GLY A 223 24.44 14.26 -13.91
N ALA A 224 24.18 15.31 -14.69
CA ALA A 224 22.94 16.08 -14.57
C ALA A 224 21.70 15.27 -15.00
N ILE A 225 21.86 14.40 -16.00
CA ILE A 225 20.79 13.51 -16.48
C ILE A 225 20.46 12.47 -15.41
N MET A 226 21.48 11.82 -14.85
CA MET A 226 21.34 10.84 -13.77
C MET A 226 20.67 11.47 -12.53
N ALA A 227 21.11 12.67 -12.13
CA ALA A 227 20.49 13.37 -11.00
C ALA A 227 19.01 13.73 -11.26
N LEU A 228 18.66 14.08 -12.50
CA LEU A 228 17.27 14.33 -12.88
C LEU A 228 16.43 13.04 -12.86
N ALA A 229 16.96 11.95 -13.40
CA ALA A 229 16.32 10.63 -13.36
C ALA A 229 15.99 10.24 -11.91
N ILE A 230 16.99 10.37 -11.04
CA ILE A 230 16.88 10.08 -9.62
C ILE A 230 15.87 10.99 -8.93
N ALA A 231 15.91 12.29 -9.25
CA ALA A 231 14.93 13.24 -8.72
C ALA A 231 13.48 12.88 -9.11
N VAL A 232 13.25 12.34 -10.30
CA VAL A 232 11.90 11.99 -10.76
C VAL A 232 11.37 10.78 -9.99
N HIS A 233 12.18 9.76 -9.74
CA HIS A 233 11.73 8.56 -9.00
C HIS A 233 11.62 8.81 -7.49
N ASN A 234 12.40 9.73 -6.94
CA ASN A 234 12.38 10.09 -5.53
C ASN A 234 11.06 10.76 -5.11
N ILE A 235 10.33 11.40 -6.04
CA ILE A 235 9.02 12.00 -5.75
C ILE A 235 8.01 10.91 -5.29
N PRO A 236 7.76 9.82 -6.05
CA PRO A 236 6.99 8.67 -5.58
C PRO A 236 7.46 8.14 -4.21
N GLU A 237 8.76 7.99 -3.98
CA GLU A 237 9.29 7.50 -2.70
C GLU A 237 8.90 8.38 -1.52
N GLY A 238 9.03 9.69 -1.69
CA GLY A 238 8.63 10.68 -0.70
C GLY A 238 7.18 10.53 -0.28
N VAL A 239 6.30 10.22 -1.24
CA VAL A 239 4.88 9.97 -0.97
C VAL A 239 4.70 8.72 -0.10
N ILE A 240 5.39 7.62 -0.43
CA ILE A 240 5.28 6.36 0.32
C ILE A 240 5.80 6.51 1.75
N VAL A 241 6.85 7.29 1.97
CA VAL A 241 7.40 7.50 3.31
C VAL A 241 6.46 8.38 4.15
N ALA A 242 5.96 9.48 3.58
CA ALA A 242 5.16 10.45 4.32
C ALA A 242 3.69 10.04 4.52
N ALA A 243 3.05 9.42 3.53
CA ALA A 243 1.62 9.10 3.55
C ALA A 243 1.20 8.22 4.75
N PRO A 244 1.85 7.08 5.06
CA PRO A 244 1.46 6.24 6.20
C PRO A 244 1.73 6.94 7.53
N VAL A 245 2.82 7.71 7.66
CA VAL A 245 3.10 8.52 8.85
C VAL A 245 2.01 9.58 9.06
N PHE A 246 1.58 10.25 7.98
CA PHE A 246 0.54 11.27 8.05
C PHE A 246 -0.83 10.66 8.36
N ALA A 247 -1.15 9.51 7.75
CA ALA A 247 -2.37 8.75 8.02
C ALA A 247 -2.44 8.28 9.48
N ALA A 248 -1.31 7.83 10.04
CA ALA A 248 -1.22 7.35 11.41
C ALA A 248 -1.29 8.46 12.46
N THR A 249 -0.54 9.55 12.24
CA THR A 249 -0.30 10.57 13.27
C THR A 249 -1.17 11.81 13.12
N GLY A 250 -1.70 12.05 11.92
CA GLY A 250 -2.31 13.32 11.53
C GLY A 250 -1.35 14.52 11.55
N SER A 251 -0.06 14.31 11.82
CA SER A 251 0.93 15.38 11.97
C SER A 251 1.73 15.56 10.68
N ARG A 252 1.52 16.70 10.02
CA ARG A 252 2.22 17.10 8.79
C ARG A 252 3.73 17.21 9.01
N TRP A 253 4.14 17.74 10.16
CA TRP A 253 5.55 17.94 10.52
C TRP A 253 6.28 16.62 10.76
N LYS A 254 5.64 15.62 11.38
CA LYS A 254 6.25 14.30 11.56
C LYS A 254 6.44 13.59 10.22
N ALA A 255 5.40 13.59 9.39
CA ALA A 255 5.46 12.98 8.05
C ALA A 255 6.52 13.65 7.17
N MET A 256 6.55 14.99 7.13
CA MET A 256 7.56 15.75 6.41
C MET A 256 8.97 15.50 6.97
N GLY A 257 9.15 15.53 8.29
CA GLY A 257 10.45 15.32 8.92
C GLY A 257 11.05 13.96 8.57
N ILE A 258 10.24 12.90 8.53
CA ILE A 258 10.69 11.56 8.15
C ILE A 258 11.04 11.51 6.64
N ALA A 259 10.22 12.10 5.76
CA ALA A 259 10.52 12.15 4.33
C ALA A 259 11.80 12.96 4.01
N VAL A 260 11.98 14.10 4.68
CA VAL A 260 13.20 14.91 4.57
C VAL A 260 14.41 14.14 5.09
N ALA A 261 14.30 13.49 6.26
CA ALA A 261 15.40 12.70 6.80
C ALA A 261 15.80 11.55 5.86
N SER A 262 14.83 10.89 5.23
CA SER A 262 15.08 9.88 4.20
C SER A 262 15.78 10.48 2.98
N GLY A 263 15.28 11.59 2.43
CA GLY A 263 15.88 12.25 1.27
C GLY A 263 17.29 12.78 1.53
N LEU A 264 17.60 13.21 2.76
CA LEU A 264 18.95 13.64 3.15
C LEU A 264 19.98 12.50 3.18
N SER A 265 19.55 11.24 3.17
CA SER A 265 20.48 10.11 3.06
C SER A 265 21.22 10.09 1.72
N GLU A 266 20.65 10.69 0.66
CA GLU A 266 21.27 10.78 -0.65
C GLU A 266 22.51 11.70 -0.67
N PRO A 267 22.44 13.00 -0.28
CA PRO A 267 23.64 13.83 -0.19
C PRO A 267 24.63 13.35 0.88
N VAL A 268 24.16 12.67 1.93
CA VAL A 268 25.05 11.98 2.88
C VAL A 268 25.79 10.83 2.18
N GLY A 269 25.08 10.06 1.35
CA GLY A 269 25.66 9.02 0.52
C GLY A 269 26.72 9.60 -0.42
N ALA A 270 26.39 10.67 -1.16
CA ALA A 270 27.34 11.36 -2.03
C ALA A 270 28.59 11.83 -1.27
N LEU A 271 28.41 12.39 -0.06
CA LEU A 271 29.53 12.82 0.77
C LEU A 271 30.42 11.64 1.20
N ILE A 272 29.83 10.53 1.64
CA ILE A 272 30.57 9.31 1.98
C ILE A 272 31.32 8.78 0.76
N ALA A 273 30.66 8.75 -0.40
CA ALA A 273 31.25 8.35 -1.66
C ALA A 273 32.50 9.19 -1.98
N LEU A 274 32.40 10.51 -1.93
CA LEU A 274 33.50 11.41 -2.25
C LEU A 274 34.67 11.29 -1.27
N LEU A 275 34.40 11.13 0.03
CA LEU A 275 35.44 11.11 1.06
C LEU A 275 36.17 9.76 1.18
N PHE A 276 35.44 8.65 1.03
CA PHE A 276 35.95 7.32 1.38
C PHE A 276 35.92 6.34 0.23
N VAL A 277 34.95 6.45 -0.67
CA VAL A 277 34.70 5.40 -1.68
C VAL A 277 35.30 5.76 -3.03
N LYS A 278 35.46 7.05 -3.35
CA LYS A 278 36.01 7.58 -4.61
C LYS A 278 37.28 6.86 -5.09
N PRO A 279 38.26 6.53 -4.23
CA PRO A 279 39.46 5.80 -4.69
C PRO A 279 39.21 4.35 -5.10
N PHE A 280 38.15 3.73 -4.59
CA PHE A 280 37.82 2.31 -4.78
C PHE A 280 36.70 2.09 -5.79
N LEU A 281 35.95 3.14 -6.12
CA LEU A 281 34.73 3.00 -6.88
C LEU A 281 35.02 2.94 -8.37
N THR A 282 34.95 1.72 -8.89
CA THR A 282 35.04 1.42 -10.31
C THR A 282 33.63 1.33 -10.90
N PRO A 283 33.47 1.51 -12.24
CA PRO A 283 32.16 1.37 -12.89
C PRO A 283 31.47 0.03 -12.57
N ILE A 284 32.24 -1.06 -12.54
CA ILE A 284 31.72 -2.39 -12.23
C ILE A 284 31.30 -2.55 -10.77
N LEU A 285 32.04 -1.94 -9.83
CA LEU A 285 31.66 -1.95 -8.41
C LEU A 285 30.33 -1.18 -8.22
N LEU A 286 30.17 -0.04 -8.90
CA LEU A 286 28.92 0.71 -8.85
C LEU A 286 27.75 -0.15 -9.34
N GLN A 287 27.89 -0.85 -10.46
CA GLN A 287 26.84 -1.72 -10.98
C GLN A 287 26.52 -2.89 -10.04
N TYR A 288 27.51 -3.47 -9.36
CA TYR A 288 27.27 -4.49 -8.33
C TYR A 288 26.54 -3.93 -7.12
N MET A 289 26.87 -2.72 -6.67
CA MET A 289 26.15 -2.04 -5.59
C MET A 289 24.71 -1.73 -6.00
N LEU A 290 24.48 -1.23 -7.22
CA LEU A 290 23.14 -0.97 -7.75
C LEU A 290 22.33 -2.26 -7.87
N ALA A 291 22.90 -3.35 -8.40
CA ALA A 291 22.23 -4.65 -8.45
C ALA A 291 21.85 -5.18 -7.05
N PHE A 292 22.76 -5.05 -6.07
CA PHE A 292 22.48 -5.39 -4.68
C PHE A 292 21.29 -4.59 -4.13
N VAL A 293 21.25 -3.30 -4.41
CA VAL A 293 20.14 -2.42 -3.99
C VAL A 293 18.83 -2.79 -4.69
N GLY A 294 18.88 -3.14 -5.97
CA GLY A 294 17.71 -3.65 -6.70
C GLY A 294 17.09 -4.89 -6.04
N GLY A 295 17.91 -5.77 -5.45
CA GLY A 295 17.42 -6.90 -4.65
C GLY A 295 16.66 -6.49 -3.39
N ILE A 296 17.12 -5.44 -2.70
CA ILE A 296 16.42 -4.85 -1.55
C ILE A 296 15.09 -4.25 -2.01
N MET A 297 15.09 -3.45 -3.08
CA MET A 297 13.89 -2.80 -3.60
C MET A 297 12.81 -3.80 -4.05
N ILE A 298 13.20 -4.86 -4.76
CA ILE A 298 12.26 -5.93 -5.16
C ILE A 298 11.60 -6.55 -3.92
N SER A 299 12.38 -6.78 -2.86
CA SER A 299 11.89 -7.33 -1.59
C SER A 299 10.90 -6.36 -0.92
N VAL A 300 11.25 -5.07 -0.83
CA VAL A 300 10.37 -4.01 -0.28
C VAL A 300 9.08 -3.89 -1.07
N CYS A 301 9.13 -3.91 -2.41
CA CYS A 301 7.95 -3.85 -3.26
C CYS A 301 7.01 -5.03 -2.99
N GLY A 302 7.54 -6.26 -2.97
CA GLY A 302 6.74 -7.47 -2.84
C GLY A 302 6.21 -7.71 -1.43
N LEU A 303 6.99 -7.40 -0.40
CA LEU A 303 6.73 -7.80 0.98
C LEU A 303 6.16 -6.67 1.85
N GLU A 304 6.39 -5.40 1.50
CA GLU A 304 5.91 -4.26 2.28
C GLU A 304 4.85 -3.46 1.51
N LEU A 305 5.20 -2.97 0.32
CA LEU A 305 4.34 -2.06 -0.43
C LEU A 305 3.10 -2.74 -0.99
N TRP A 306 3.26 -3.92 -1.58
CA TRP A 306 2.16 -4.65 -2.17
C TRP A 306 1.09 -5.03 -1.13
N PRO A 307 1.44 -5.64 0.03
CA PRO A 307 0.45 -5.92 1.07
C PRO A 307 -0.21 -4.67 1.63
N GLU A 308 0.54 -3.57 1.83
CA GLU A 308 -0.06 -2.33 2.32
C GLU A 308 -1.05 -1.73 1.32
N ALA A 309 -0.69 -1.69 0.03
CA ALA A 309 -1.57 -1.16 -0.99
C ALA A 309 -2.89 -1.93 -1.06
N ARG A 310 -2.85 -3.25 -0.83
CA ARG A 310 -4.04 -4.12 -0.77
C ARG A 310 -4.95 -3.81 0.42
N LYS A 311 -4.43 -3.32 1.56
CA LYS A 311 -5.26 -2.88 2.72
C LYS A 311 -6.12 -1.66 2.41
N CYS A 312 -5.86 -0.96 1.31
CA CYS A 312 -6.71 0.13 0.87
C CYS A 312 -8.03 -0.34 0.23
N GLU A 313 -8.18 -1.65 -0.05
CA GLU A 313 -9.38 -2.27 -0.62
C GLU A 313 -9.84 -1.65 -1.96
N ASP A 314 -8.92 -1.05 -2.72
CA ASP A 314 -9.19 -0.42 -4.02
C ASP A 314 -8.20 -0.94 -5.08
N ASP A 315 -8.41 -2.20 -5.47
CA ASP A 315 -7.55 -2.92 -6.44
C ASP A 315 -7.50 -2.25 -7.81
N TRP A 316 -8.59 -1.59 -8.22
CA TRP A 316 -8.67 -0.92 -9.50
C TRP A 316 -7.71 0.27 -9.55
N ARG A 317 -7.76 1.15 -8.54
CA ARG A 317 -6.83 2.29 -8.47
C ARG A 317 -5.40 1.87 -8.18
N LEU A 318 -5.20 0.81 -7.41
CA LEU A 318 -3.89 0.19 -7.23
C LEU A 318 -3.30 -0.24 -8.59
N GLY A 319 -4.05 -1.01 -9.38
CA GLY A 319 -3.63 -1.46 -10.71
C GLY A 319 -3.34 -0.31 -11.68
N GLN A 320 -4.18 0.73 -11.68
CA GLN A 320 -3.93 1.95 -12.45
C GLN A 320 -2.63 2.64 -12.03
N GLY A 321 -2.37 2.69 -10.71
CA GLY A 321 -1.13 3.22 -10.16
C GLY A 321 0.08 2.43 -10.65
N VAL A 322 0.07 1.09 -10.49
CA VAL A 322 1.16 0.22 -10.94
C VAL A 322 1.46 0.43 -12.42
N LEU A 323 0.42 0.41 -13.26
CA LEU A 323 0.59 0.66 -14.69
C LEU A 323 1.19 2.03 -14.98
N ALA A 324 0.68 3.09 -14.33
CA ALA A 324 1.20 4.44 -14.51
C ALA A 324 2.68 4.52 -14.09
N GLY A 325 3.04 3.92 -12.95
CA GLY A 325 4.42 3.88 -12.47
C GLY A 325 5.37 3.14 -13.42
N THR A 326 4.95 1.97 -13.90
CA THR A 326 5.71 1.20 -14.89
C THR A 326 5.87 1.94 -16.21
N VAL A 327 4.83 2.64 -16.69
CA VAL A 327 4.92 3.44 -17.91
C VAL A 327 5.83 4.65 -17.73
N ILE A 328 5.73 5.35 -16.60
CA ILE A 328 6.60 6.49 -16.28
C ILE A 328 8.06 6.03 -16.26
N MET A 329 8.38 4.98 -15.49
CA MET A 329 9.74 4.48 -15.38
C MET A 329 10.25 3.85 -16.68
N GLY A 330 9.40 3.08 -17.37
CA GLY A 330 9.75 2.49 -18.66
C GLY A 330 10.04 3.57 -19.71
N TRP A 331 9.31 4.67 -19.67
CA TRP A 331 9.56 5.82 -20.55
C TRP A 331 10.89 6.50 -20.24
N THR A 332 11.21 6.76 -18.97
CA THR A 332 12.49 7.37 -18.59
C THR A 332 13.68 6.50 -19.03
N LEU A 333 13.61 5.20 -18.75
CA LEU A 333 14.62 4.24 -19.21
C LEU A 333 14.76 4.20 -20.73
N TYR A 334 13.65 4.31 -21.49
CA TYR A 334 13.68 4.30 -22.95
C TYR A 334 14.41 5.52 -23.53
N ILE A 335 14.22 6.70 -22.93
CA ILE A 335 14.89 7.92 -23.38
C ILE A 335 16.32 8.06 -22.83
N GLY A 336 16.79 7.08 -22.05
CA GLY A 336 18.14 7.05 -21.49
C GLY A 336 18.33 8.01 -20.31
N ILE A 337 17.25 8.29 -19.58
CA ILE A 337 17.24 9.06 -18.33
C ILE A 337 16.94 8.08 -17.21
#